data_AF-X1A312-F1
#
_entry.id   AF-X1A312-F1
#
_cell.length_a   1.000
_cell.length_b   1.000
_cell.length_c   1.000
_cell.angle_alpha   90.00
_cell.angle_beta   90.00
_cell.angle_gamma   90.00
#
_symmetry.space_group_name_H-M   'P 1'
#
loop_
_entity.id
_entity.type
_entity.pdbx_description
1 polymer ?
#
loop_
_entity_poly.entity_id
_entity_poly.type
_entity_poly.pdbx_seq_one_letter_code
_entity_poly.pdbx_strand_id
1 'polypeptide(L)'
;MTNEELFLLKKIFQDDLGIKNIFFIDPSAGEADNILLTSDRTPNKKGAEELGFEIIPFELGNLEDETEVLIIFGSYLSEIFSLSDIRAYFDRVPDIFLFTPHRSELDSMVGIMFPTAMTPEKGGSLTNVDGKVQKFSPVLEVPGDGKAEWKILAELGSKLNINLNYYEELLSLEEIFRQMQKEIPFLRNK
;
A
#
# COMPACT_ATOMS: atom_id res chain seq x y z
N MET A 1 4.81 0.32 0.50
CA MET A 1 4.29 -1.07 0.45
C MET A 1 5.17 -1.93 -0.44
N THR A 2 5.26 -3.23 -0.17
CA THR A 2 6.01 -4.21 -1.00
C THR A 2 5.24 -4.57 -2.26
N ASN A 3 5.88 -5.27 -3.19
CA ASN A 3 5.21 -5.77 -4.40
C ASN A 3 4.08 -6.74 -4.06
N GLU A 4 4.23 -7.60 -3.04
CA GLU A 4 3.21 -8.54 -2.58
C GLU A 4 2.00 -7.82 -2.01
N GLU A 5 2.23 -6.77 -1.21
CA GLU A 5 1.19 -5.94 -0.64
C GLU A 5 0.42 -5.17 -1.72
N LEU A 6 1.14 -4.57 -2.67
CA LEU A 6 0.55 -3.86 -3.81
C LEU A 6 -0.22 -4.83 -4.72
N PHE A 7 0.29 -6.05 -4.93
CA PHE A 7 -0.40 -7.07 -5.68
C PHE A 7 -1.74 -7.43 -5.02
N LEU A 8 -1.75 -7.75 -3.71
CA LEU A 8 -2.98 -8.05 -2.99
C LEU A 8 -3.97 -6.88 -2.99
N LEU A 9 -3.48 -5.65 -2.81
CA LEU A 9 -4.29 -4.45 -2.89
C LEU A 9 -4.97 -4.34 -4.27
N LYS A 10 -4.21 -4.55 -5.35
CA LYS A 10 -4.75 -4.54 -6.71
C LYS A 10 -5.80 -5.63 -6.91
N LYS A 11 -5.51 -6.87 -6.50
CA LYS A 11 -6.44 -8.01 -6.62
C LYS A 11 -7.76 -7.72 -5.90
N ILE A 12 -7.69 -7.30 -4.65
CA ILE A 12 -8.87 -7.08 -3.81
C ILE A 12 -9.68 -5.88 -4.32
N PHE A 13 -9.03 -4.72 -4.44
CA PHE A 13 -9.78 -3.49 -4.68
C PHE A 13 -10.05 -3.24 -6.16
N GLN A 14 -9.09 -3.45 -7.06
CA GLN A 14 -9.32 -3.19 -8.49
C GLN A 14 -9.97 -4.39 -9.19
N ASP A 15 -9.40 -5.58 -9.06
CA ASP A 15 -9.84 -6.72 -9.87
C ASP A 15 -11.17 -7.31 -9.36
N ASP A 16 -11.29 -7.54 -8.05
CA ASP A 16 -12.46 -8.22 -7.47
C ASP A 16 -13.60 -7.26 -7.12
N LEU A 17 -13.28 -6.08 -6.55
CA LEU A 17 -14.28 -5.08 -6.15
C LEU A 17 -14.53 -4.00 -7.21
N GLY A 18 -13.70 -3.90 -8.26
CA GLY A 18 -13.90 -2.93 -9.34
C GLY A 18 -13.64 -1.47 -8.95
N ILE A 19 -12.94 -1.21 -7.84
CA ILE A 19 -12.58 0.12 -7.38
C ILE A 19 -11.57 0.75 -8.35
N LYS A 20 -11.91 1.94 -8.84
CA LYS A 20 -11.08 2.71 -9.78
C LYS A 20 -10.30 3.82 -9.10
N ASN A 21 -10.83 4.34 -7.99
CA ASN A 21 -10.28 5.47 -7.27
C ASN A 21 -9.15 4.99 -6.35
N ILE A 22 -7.95 4.87 -6.91
CA ILE A 22 -6.72 4.56 -6.18
C ILE A 22 -5.71 5.65 -6.50
N PHE A 23 -5.14 6.22 -5.44
CA PHE A 23 -4.22 7.35 -5.52
C PHE A 23 -2.96 7.08 -4.72
N PHE A 24 -1.88 7.76 -5.08
CA PHE A 24 -0.59 7.70 -4.42
C PHE A 24 -0.27 9.04 -3.74
N ILE A 25 0.18 8.96 -2.49
CA ILE A 25 0.53 10.12 -1.64
C ILE A 25 2.06 10.09 -1.36
N ASP A 26 2.84 9.44 -2.23
CA ASP A 26 4.27 9.30 -2.03
C ASP A 26 5.00 10.65 -2.16
N PRO A 27 6.20 10.79 -1.55
CA PRO A 27 6.97 12.03 -1.62
C PRO A 27 7.24 12.50 -3.06
N SER A 28 7.25 13.81 -3.24
CA SER A 28 7.60 14.45 -4.52
C SER A 28 9.02 14.08 -4.96
N ALA A 29 9.24 14.08 -6.27
CA ALA A 29 10.57 13.93 -6.84
C ALA A 29 11.51 15.05 -6.32
N GLY A 30 12.79 14.71 -6.16
CA GLY A 30 13.82 15.64 -5.72
C GLY A 30 15.07 15.60 -6.58
N GLU A 31 16.10 16.35 -6.16
CA GLU A 31 17.40 16.32 -6.83
C GLU A 31 18.12 14.99 -6.60
N ALA A 32 18.69 14.44 -7.67
CA ALA A 32 19.56 13.27 -7.60
C ALA A 32 21.00 13.70 -7.26
N ASP A 33 21.74 12.86 -6.52
CA ASP A 33 23.11 13.17 -6.11
C ASP A 33 24.19 12.51 -7.00
N ASN A 34 23.79 11.80 -8.06
CA ASN A 34 24.65 10.98 -8.94
C ASN A 34 25.46 9.89 -8.19
N ILE A 35 25.12 9.57 -6.94
CA ILE A 35 25.79 8.54 -6.13
C ILE A 35 24.78 7.47 -5.70
N LEU A 36 23.96 7.76 -4.68
CA LEU A 36 23.00 6.82 -4.09
C LEU A 36 21.56 7.33 -4.15
N LEU A 37 21.39 8.64 -4.20
CA LEU A 37 20.09 9.28 -4.11
C LEU A 37 19.54 9.55 -5.51
N THR A 38 18.48 8.82 -5.86
CA THR A 38 17.74 8.98 -7.12
C THR A 38 16.71 10.09 -7.03
N SER A 39 16.36 10.73 -8.15
CA SER A 39 15.33 11.77 -8.15
C SER A 39 13.96 11.27 -7.69
N ASP A 40 13.64 10.01 -7.97
CA ASP A 40 12.53 9.32 -7.34
C ASP A 40 12.85 9.02 -5.86
N ARG A 41 11.97 9.48 -4.97
CA ARG A 41 12.08 9.28 -3.51
C ARG A 41 11.23 8.11 -3.01
N THR A 42 10.43 7.52 -3.90
CA THR A 42 9.52 6.43 -3.55
C THR A 42 10.24 5.09 -3.70
N PRO A 43 10.40 4.30 -2.63
CA PRO A 43 11.21 3.09 -2.67
C PRO A 43 10.75 2.02 -3.68
N ASN A 44 9.45 2.00 -4.01
CA ASN A 44 8.83 0.94 -4.81
C ASN A 44 7.88 1.44 -5.91
N LYS A 45 8.03 2.70 -6.36
CA LYS A 45 7.16 3.24 -7.42
C LYS A 45 7.23 2.41 -8.69
N LYS A 46 8.44 2.03 -9.10
CA LYS A 46 8.64 1.16 -10.26
C LYS A 46 7.94 -0.19 -10.10
N GLY A 47 7.89 -0.74 -8.88
CA GLY A 47 7.16 -1.96 -8.58
C GLY A 47 5.66 -1.81 -8.76
N ALA A 48 5.07 -0.71 -8.28
CA ALA A 48 3.66 -0.39 -8.50
C ALA A 48 3.32 -0.27 -10.00
N GLU A 49 4.15 0.43 -10.78
CA GLU A 49 3.97 0.56 -12.23
C GLU A 49 4.01 -0.81 -12.95
N GLU A 50 4.97 -1.67 -12.62
CA GLU A 50 5.09 -3.01 -13.24
C GLU A 50 3.96 -3.97 -12.79
N LEU A 51 3.31 -3.69 -11.67
CA LEU A 51 2.07 -4.36 -11.23
C LEU A 51 0.82 -3.78 -11.91
N GLY A 52 0.99 -2.77 -12.78
CA GLY A 52 -0.09 -2.17 -13.56
C GLY A 52 -0.89 -1.12 -12.80
N PHE A 53 -0.31 -0.48 -11.78
CA PHE A 53 -0.88 0.75 -11.23
C PHE A 53 -0.56 1.94 -12.13
N GLU A 54 -1.56 2.81 -12.33
CA GLU A 54 -1.31 4.17 -12.76
C GLU A 54 -0.98 5.00 -11.52
N ILE A 55 0.16 5.70 -11.53
CA ILE A 55 0.60 6.50 -10.37
C ILE A 55 -0.09 7.86 -10.43
N ILE A 56 -1.36 7.89 -10.02
CA ILE A 56 -2.17 9.09 -9.95
C ILE A 56 -1.94 9.75 -8.59
N PRO A 57 -1.41 10.99 -8.53
CA PRO A 57 -1.27 11.71 -7.27
C PRO A 57 -2.63 11.91 -6.61
N PHE A 58 -2.68 11.75 -5.29
CA PHE A 58 -3.83 12.14 -4.51
C PHE A 58 -3.86 13.66 -4.34
N GLU A 59 -5.01 14.25 -4.63
CA GLU A 59 -5.31 15.63 -4.28
C GLU A 59 -6.60 15.63 -3.45
N LEU A 60 -6.73 16.56 -2.51
CA LEU A 60 -7.95 16.68 -1.70
C LEU A 60 -9.21 16.97 -2.54
N GLY A 61 -9.06 17.39 -3.79
CA GLY A 61 -10.18 17.54 -4.74
C GLY A 61 -10.63 16.25 -5.43
N ASN A 62 -9.90 15.14 -5.30
CA ASN A 62 -10.08 13.95 -6.12
C ASN A 62 -11.16 12.98 -5.62
N LEU A 63 -11.64 13.12 -4.37
CA LEU A 63 -12.75 12.28 -3.92
C LEU A 63 -14.08 12.86 -4.39
N GLU A 64 -14.94 11.96 -4.83
CA GLU A 64 -16.32 12.24 -5.16
C GLU A 64 -17.09 12.54 -3.86
N ASP A 65 -18.06 13.46 -3.92
CA ASP A 65 -18.88 13.85 -2.76
C ASP A 65 -19.66 12.66 -2.14
N GLU A 66 -19.78 11.55 -2.88
CA GLU A 66 -20.48 10.32 -2.48
C GLU A 66 -19.54 9.27 -1.84
N THR A 67 -18.28 9.62 -1.52
CA THR A 67 -17.34 8.64 -0.94
C THR A 67 -17.75 8.20 0.46
N GLU A 68 -18.17 6.94 0.59
CA GLU A 68 -18.58 6.36 1.88
C GLU A 68 -17.40 5.81 2.70
N VAL A 69 -16.38 5.29 2.03
CA VAL A 69 -15.24 4.61 2.65
C VAL A 69 -13.93 5.12 2.09
N LEU A 70 -12.99 5.49 2.98
CA LEU A 70 -11.61 5.83 2.63
C LEU A 70 -10.63 4.89 3.35
N ILE A 71 -9.77 4.23 2.58
CA ILE A 71 -8.72 3.34 3.09
C ILE A 71 -7.36 3.96 2.77
N ILE A 72 -6.54 4.16 3.80
CA ILE A 72 -5.28 4.89 3.70
C ILE A 72 -4.15 3.98 4.14
N PHE A 73 -3.12 3.82 3.30
CA PHE A 73 -1.89 3.12 3.62
C PHE A 73 -0.73 4.11 3.74
N GLY A 74 -0.14 4.21 4.93
CA GLY A 74 0.92 5.18 5.24
C GLY A 74 0.40 6.53 5.72
N SER A 75 1.34 7.43 6.05
CA SER A 75 1.06 8.66 6.80
C SER A 75 1.54 9.95 6.13
N TYR A 76 1.86 9.94 4.83
CA TYR A 76 2.41 11.11 4.12
C TYR A 76 1.41 12.26 3.93
N LEU A 77 0.11 12.07 4.24
CA LEU A 77 -0.90 13.12 4.07
C LEU A 77 -0.55 14.41 4.80
N SER A 78 -0.06 14.33 6.04
CA SER A 78 0.30 15.51 6.85
C SER A 78 1.61 16.17 6.41
N GLU A 79 2.39 15.52 5.54
CA GLU A 79 3.59 16.10 4.92
C GLU A 79 3.23 16.94 3.68
N ILE A 80 2.07 16.66 3.06
CA ILE A 80 1.64 17.28 1.80
C ILE A 80 0.53 18.31 2.02
N PHE A 81 -0.42 18.01 2.92
CA PHE A 81 -1.59 18.84 3.18
C PHE A 81 -1.61 19.35 4.62
N SER A 82 -2.27 20.50 4.83
CA SER A 82 -2.47 21.02 6.18
C SER A 82 -3.45 20.14 6.97
N LEU A 83 -3.25 20.02 8.28
CA LEU A 83 -4.17 19.26 9.15
C LEU A 83 -5.61 19.80 9.10
N SER A 84 -5.80 21.10 8.89
CA SER A 84 -7.13 21.69 8.74
C SER A 84 -7.82 21.23 7.46
N ASP A 85 -7.07 21.13 6.36
CA ASP A 85 -7.63 20.69 5.08
C ASP A 85 -7.94 19.19 5.12
N ILE A 86 -7.04 18.39 5.71
CA ILE A 86 -7.27 16.95 5.92
C ILE A 86 -8.49 16.73 6.80
N ARG A 87 -8.65 17.48 7.90
CA ARG A 87 -9.82 17.35 8.77
C ARG A 87 -11.11 17.72 8.06
N ALA A 88 -11.16 18.88 7.41
CA ALA A 88 -12.33 19.31 6.64
C ALA A 88 -12.71 18.28 5.55
N TYR A 89 -11.70 17.59 5.02
CA TYR A 89 -11.88 16.52 4.07
C TYR A 89 -12.43 15.23 4.70
N PHE A 90 -11.81 14.74 5.77
CA PHE A 90 -12.23 13.52 6.50
C PHE A 90 -13.61 13.65 7.13
N ASP A 91 -14.01 14.85 7.57
CA ASP A 91 -15.35 15.10 8.14
C ASP A 91 -16.50 14.80 7.15
N ARG A 92 -16.19 14.66 5.85
CA ARG A 92 -17.16 14.31 4.78
C ARG A 92 -17.24 12.82 4.49
N VAL A 93 -16.29 12.02 4.96
CA VAL A 93 -16.23 10.57 4.68
C VAL A 93 -16.69 9.80 5.92
N PRO A 94 -17.77 9.01 5.85
CA PRO A 94 -18.31 8.26 6.98
C PRO A 94 -17.30 7.32 7.65
N ASP A 95 -16.61 6.48 6.86
CA ASP A 95 -15.75 5.42 7.37
C ASP A 95 -14.32 5.59 6.84
N ILE A 96 -13.38 5.81 7.75
CA ILE A 96 -11.96 5.98 7.41
C ILE A 96 -11.12 4.94 8.16
N PHE A 97 -10.35 4.20 7.38
CA PHE A 97 -9.45 3.15 7.85
C PHE A 97 -8.00 3.53 7.57
N LEU A 98 -7.18 3.67 8.62
CA LEU A 98 -5.77 4.05 8.51
C LEU A 98 -4.86 2.87 8.83
N PHE A 99 -3.97 2.53 7.90
CA PHE A 99 -2.91 1.54 8.06
C PHE A 99 -1.59 2.26 8.24
N THR A 100 -1.02 2.22 9.46
CA THR A 100 0.20 2.97 9.78
C THR A 100 1.06 2.27 10.84
N PRO A 101 2.41 2.33 10.72
CA PRO A 101 3.32 1.86 11.75
C PRO A 101 3.54 2.88 12.88
N HIS A 102 3.11 4.13 12.67
CA HIS A 102 3.40 5.25 13.58
C HIS A 102 2.13 6.01 13.94
N ARG A 103 2.10 6.50 15.19
CA ARG A 103 1.10 7.46 15.63
C ARG A 103 1.34 8.81 14.96
N SER A 104 0.25 9.50 14.65
CA SER A 104 0.26 10.83 14.06
C SER A 104 -0.97 11.63 14.51
N GLU A 105 -1.06 12.88 14.08
CA GLU A 105 -2.25 13.70 14.28
C GLU A 105 -3.49 13.15 13.56
N LEU A 106 -3.29 12.31 12.52
CA LEU A 106 -4.35 11.63 11.79
C LEU A 106 -5.12 10.65 12.67
N ASP A 107 -4.50 10.10 13.71
CA ASP A 107 -5.12 9.14 14.64
C ASP A 107 -6.41 9.69 15.25
N SER A 108 -6.50 11.01 15.42
CA SER A 108 -7.66 11.72 15.98
C SER A 108 -8.77 12.03 14.97
N MET A 109 -8.58 11.63 13.70
CA MET A 109 -9.44 11.99 12.56
C MET A 109 -10.00 10.76 11.84
N VAL A 110 -9.62 9.54 12.25
CA VAL A 110 -10.01 8.30 11.57
C VAL A 110 -10.84 7.40 12.49
N GLY A 111 -11.73 6.60 11.91
CA GLY A 111 -12.61 5.72 12.67
C GLY A 111 -11.89 4.48 13.21
N ILE A 112 -11.09 3.83 12.37
CA ILE A 112 -10.34 2.63 12.73
C ILE A 112 -8.90 2.75 12.24
N MET A 113 -7.97 2.33 13.09
CA MET A 113 -6.54 2.28 12.77
C MET A 113 -6.03 0.84 12.88
N PHE A 114 -5.30 0.40 11.87
CA PHE A 114 -4.58 -0.86 11.83
C PHE A 114 -3.09 -0.60 12.06
N PRO A 115 -2.50 -1.12 13.16
CA PRO A 115 -1.07 -1.04 13.37
C PRO A 115 -0.34 -1.95 12.38
N THR A 116 0.54 -1.36 11.56
CA THR A 116 1.27 -2.11 10.52
C THR A 116 2.76 -2.27 10.83
N ALA A 117 3.39 -3.26 10.20
CA ALA A 117 4.82 -3.50 10.33
C ALA A 117 5.63 -2.58 9.40
N MET A 118 6.74 -2.04 9.91
CA MET A 118 7.70 -1.32 9.09
C MET A 118 8.54 -2.28 8.24
N THR A 119 9.21 -1.75 7.20
CA THR A 119 10.10 -2.51 6.31
C THR A 119 11.08 -3.47 7.03
N PRO A 120 11.82 -3.09 8.08
CA PRO A 120 12.71 -4.05 8.78
C PRO A 120 11.98 -5.14 9.57
N GLU A 121 10.68 -4.97 9.84
CA GLU A 121 9.84 -5.88 10.65
C GLU A 121 9.02 -6.85 9.78
N LYS A 122 9.02 -6.66 8.46
CA LYS A 122 8.32 -7.51 7.49
C LYS A 122 9.23 -7.99 6.37
N GLY A 123 8.74 -8.94 5.59
CA GLY A 123 9.40 -9.41 4.38
C GLY A 123 8.60 -9.05 3.13
N GLY A 124 9.20 -9.30 1.97
CA GLY A 124 8.58 -9.13 0.67
C GLY A 124 9.60 -8.83 -0.40
N SER A 125 9.17 -8.17 -1.47
CA SER A 125 10.04 -7.68 -2.53
C SER A 125 9.76 -6.23 -2.89
N LEU A 126 10.81 -5.52 -3.29
CA LEU A 126 10.75 -4.17 -3.87
C LEU A 126 11.38 -4.20 -5.26
N THR A 127 10.89 -3.35 -6.15
CA THR A 127 11.46 -3.14 -7.47
C THR A 127 12.08 -1.75 -7.50
N ASN A 128 13.39 -1.69 -7.64
CA ASN A 128 14.12 -0.42 -7.68
C ASN A 128 13.92 0.31 -9.03
N VAL A 129 14.48 1.52 -9.14
CA VAL A 129 14.40 2.36 -10.34
C VAL A 129 14.98 1.70 -11.62
N ASP A 130 15.91 0.75 -11.47
CA ASP A 130 16.49 -0.02 -12.59
C ASP A 130 15.59 -1.21 -13.02
N GLY A 131 14.44 -1.42 -12.37
CA GLY A 131 13.59 -2.60 -12.60
C GLY A 131 14.18 -3.89 -12.00
N LYS A 132 15.08 -3.80 -11.02
CA LYS A 132 15.58 -4.96 -10.29
C LYS A 132 14.66 -5.29 -9.12
N VAL A 133 14.13 -6.50 -9.13
CA VAL A 133 13.33 -7.06 -8.02
C VAL A 133 14.30 -7.56 -6.95
N GLN A 134 14.13 -7.05 -5.73
CA GLN A 134 14.96 -7.36 -4.57
C GLN A 134 14.06 -7.93 -3.47
N LYS A 135 14.25 -9.22 -3.17
CA LYS A 135 13.57 -9.90 -2.07
C LYS A 135 14.31 -9.65 -0.77
N PHE A 136 13.56 -9.51 0.32
CA PHE A 136 14.10 -9.31 1.66
C PHE A 136 13.23 -10.04 2.69
N SER A 137 13.85 -10.33 3.83
CA SER A 137 13.23 -11.00 4.97
C SER A 137 13.21 -10.05 6.16
N PRO A 138 12.27 -10.22 7.10
CA PRO A 138 12.25 -9.43 8.32
C PRO A 138 13.55 -9.64 9.11
N VAL A 139 14.08 -8.55 9.67
CA VAL A 139 15.26 -8.55 10.54
C VAL A 139 14.92 -8.13 11.98
N LEU A 140 13.73 -7.59 12.19
CA LEU A 140 13.15 -7.26 13.49
C LEU A 140 11.80 -7.96 13.66
N GLU A 141 11.38 -8.12 14.90
CA GLU A 141 10.02 -8.54 15.22
C GLU A 141 9.06 -7.35 15.12
N VAL A 142 7.81 -7.62 14.74
CA VAL A 142 6.77 -6.58 14.72
C VAL A 142 6.40 -6.22 16.16
N PRO A 143 6.41 -4.93 16.55
CA PRO A 143 6.08 -4.53 17.91
C PRO A 143 4.59 -4.69 18.22
N GLY A 144 4.30 -5.21 19.41
CA GLY A 144 2.93 -5.35 19.92
C GLY A 144 2.05 -6.24 19.02
N ASP A 145 0.84 -5.76 18.75
CA ASP A 145 -0.14 -6.46 17.90
C ASP A 145 -0.07 -6.04 16.42
N GLY A 146 1.00 -5.36 16.01
CA GLY A 146 1.19 -4.95 14.63
C GLY A 146 1.25 -6.16 13.68
N LYS A 147 0.83 -5.96 12.42
CA LYS A 147 0.93 -6.98 11.37
C LYS A 147 1.47 -6.39 10.08
N ALA A 148 2.19 -7.20 9.30
CA ALA A 148 2.50 -6.83 7.92
C ALA A 148 1.19 -6.73 7.11
N GLU A 149 1.10 -5.73 6.24
CA GLU A 149 -0.11 -5.39 5.51
C GLU A 149 -0.59 -6.54 4.63
N TRP A 150 0.33 -7.34 4.06
CA TRP A 150 -0.05 -8.51 3.26
C TRP A 150 -0.89 -9.52 4.04
N LYS A 151 -0.63 -9.69 5.35
CA LYS A 151 -1.43 -10.59 6.20
C LYS A 151 -2.83 -10.04 6.40
N ILE A 152 -2.93 -8.72 6.63
CA ILE A 152 -4.23 -8.07 6.83
C ILE A 152 -5.04 -8.10 5.53
N LEU A 153 -4.40 -7.85 4.39
CA LEU A 153 -5.03 -7.88 3.06
C LEU A 153 -5.50 -9.29 2.69
N ALA A 154 -4.67 -10.32 2.89
CA ALA A 154 -5.08 -11.71 2.62
C ALA A 154 -6.26 -12.14 3.52
N GLU A 155 -6.24 -11.76 4.80
CA GLU A 155 -7.35 -11.98 5.72
C GLU A 155 -8.60 -11.20 5.28
N LEU A 156 -8.45 -9.94 4.84
CA LEU A 156 -9.54 -9.11 4.34
C LEU A 156 -10.19 -9.73 3.10
N GLY A 157 -9.42 -10.14 2.10
CA GLY A 157 -9.95 -10.80 0.90
C GLY A 157 -10.77 -12.04 1.26
N SER A 158 -10.26 -12.86 2.18
CA SER A 158 -10.97 -14.04 2.70
C SER A 158 -12.27 -13.67 3.42
N LYS A 159 -12.25 -12.62 4.27
CA LYS A 159 -13.41 -12.18 5.06
C LYS A 159 -14.50 -11.49 4.23
N LEU A 160 -14.12 -10.81 3.17
CA LEU A 160 -15.06 -10.25 2.19
C LEU A 160 -15.77 -11.34 1.37
N ASN A 161 -15.32 -12.61 1.49
CA ASN A 161 -15.85 -13.75 0.76
C ASN A 161 -15.82 -13.54 -0.76
N ILE A 162 -14.89 -12.72 -1.23
CA ILE A 162 -14.57 -12.52 -2.64
C ILE A 162 -13.48 -13.53 -2.98
N ASN A 163 -13.70 -14.36 -3.99
CA ASN A 163 -12.73 -15.35 -4.45
C ASN A 163 -12.09 -16.17 -3.31
N LEU A 164 -12.91 -16.65 -2.37
CA LEU A 164 -12.47 -17.21 -1.08
C LEU A 164 -11.30 -18.20 -1.19
N ASN A 165 -11.44 -19.20 -2.07
CA ASN A 165 -10.42 -20.24 -2.27
C ASN A 165 -9.07 -19.65 -2.72
N TYR A 166 -9.06 -18.52 -3.43
CA TYR A 166 -7.84 -17.86 -3.88
C TYR A 166 -7.09 -17.27 -2.68
N TYR A 167 -7.76 -16.51 -1.82
CA TYR A 167 -7.11 -15.82 -0.71
C TYR A 167 -6.74 -16.75 0.45
N GLU A 168 -7.52 -17.82 0.68
CA GLU A 168 -7.20 -18.86 1.66
C GLU A 168 -5.91 -19.63 1.31
N GLU A 169 -5.51 -19.66 0.04
CA GLU A 169 -4.25 -20.29 -0.42
C GLU A 169 -3.03 -19.37 -0.30
N LEU A 170 -3.20 -18.08 0.01
CA LEU A 170 -2.11 -17.09 0.12
C LEU A 170 -1.61 -16.96 1.57
N LEU A 171 -0.98 -18.03 2.08
CA LEU A 171 -0.58 -18.14 3.49
C LEU A 171 0.85 -17.62 3.77
N SER A 172 1.63 -17.36 2.72
CA SER A 172 3.03 -16.94 2.80
C SER A 172 3.42 -15.96 1.69
N LEU A 173 4.51 -15.21 1.91
CA LEU A 173 5.09 -14.32 0.90
C LEU A 173 5.54 -15.10 -0.34
N GLU A 174 6.06 -16.31 -0.16
CA GLU A 174 6.48 -17.18 -1.25
C GLU A 174 5.29 -17.61 -2.12
N GLU A 175 4.16 -17.92 -1.52
CA GLU A 175 2.93 -18.27 -2.25
C GLU A 175 2.37 -17.06 -3.00
N ILE A 176 2.32 -15.89 -2.36
CA ILE A 176 1.90 -14.64 -2.99
C ILE A 176 2.83 -14.32 -4.17
N PHE A 177 4.15 -14.39 -3.98
CA PHE A 177 5.11 -14.12 -5.04
C PHE A 177 5.00 -15.13 -6.19
N ARG A 178 4.81 -16.42 -5.89
CA ARG A 178 4.55 -17.45 -6.91
C ARG A 178 3.28 -17.13 -7.69
N GLN A 179 2.26 -16.57 -7.05
CA GLN A 179 1.08 -16.13 -7.77
C GLN A 179 1.39 -14.92 -8.67
N MET A 180 2.05 -13.92 -8.13
CA MET A 180 2.51 -12.76 -8.90
C MET A 180 3.28 -13.17 -10.16
N GLN A 181 4.14 -14.19 -10.08
CA GLN A 181 4.87 -14.71 -11.26
C GLN A 181 3.94 -15.26 -12.35
N LYS A 182 2.79 -15.85 -12.01
CA LYS A 182 1.84 -16.36 -13.01
C LYS A 182 1.10 -15.22 -13.69
N GLU A 183 0.65 -14.24 -12.90
CA GLU A 183 -0.23 -13.16 -13.35
C GLU A 183 0.51 -11.97 -13.96
N ILE A 184 1.73 -11.68 -13.49
CA ILE A 184 2.48 -10.47 -13.84
C ILE A 184 3.66 -10.83 -14.76
N PRO A 185 3.61 -10.50 -16.06
CA PRO A 185 4.67 -10.87 -17.01
C PRO A 185 6.07 -10.42 -16.61
N PHE A 186 6.21 -9.24 -16.00
CA PHE A 186 7.47 -8.69 -15.50
C PHE A 186 8.18 -9.61 -14.50
N LEU A 187 7.43 -10.42 -13.75
CA LEU A 187 7.95 -11.24 -12.65
C LEU A 187 8.23 -12.71 -13.02
N ARG A 188 7.76 -13.19 -14.19
CA ARG A 188 7.81 -14.62 -14.58
C ARG A 188 9.17 -15.32 -14.44
N ASN A 189 10.26 -14.58 -14.54
CA ASN A 189 11.64 -15.11 -14.50
C ASN A 189 12.49 -14.49 -13.36
N LYS A 190 11.85 -13.94 -12.33
CA LYS A 190 12.51 -13.25 -11.20
C LYS A 190 12.49 -14.09 -9.92
#